data_AF-A0A2L1J7R3-F1
#
_entry.id   AF-A0A2L1J7R3-F1
#
_cell.length_a   1.000
_cell.length_b   1.000
_cell.length_c   1.000
_cell.angle_alpha   90.00
_cell.angle_beta   90.00
_cell.angle_gamma   90.00
#
_symmetry.space_group_name_H-M   'P 1'
#
loop_
_entity.id
_entity.type
_entity.pdbx_description
1 polymer ?
#
loop_
_entity_poly.entity_id
_entity_poly.type
_entity_poly.pdbx_seq_one_letter_code
_entity_poly.pdbx_strand_id
1 'polypeptide(L)'
;MFDALARAQIPPQPRFWRRLRAWSVFSYYNRLFALVIACNAGVLWLGEGVQAMGTQALSTMVLINLSLATLVRQQYLINGLFWLATRVPLGWPLGIRRRVAKVYHFGGLHSGGAVAATAWFCAMFGMQVALYLREPGDASSSAMWLGAVLMGLLLLMLIMALPWVRGHFHNAFERVHRFAGWGVLLLFWGLTLTASVEGGGNPLSSGAFWVLVLLTLSIALPWLRLRRVPIDTLRPSRHAAIAQLTHTTPFAGSSTAISLNPLLEWHSFANIPAPDQAGFRLIISRAGDWTGRFIEQPPAQVWVKGITTAGVANVETLFKSVLYVATGSGIGPVMPHLLAGNVPIRLIWSTRSPRKTYGDALVDEILRAHPQALIWDTDERGKPDLVQLAYGAVQAYGIEAVICIANQNLTQRVVQALEAQGIPAYGAIWDS
;
A
#
# COMPACT_ATOMS: atom_id res chain seq x y z
N MET A 1 19.16 29.78 7.61
CA MET A 1 18.81 28.34 7.61
C MET A 1 18.99 27.71 6.23
N PHE A 2 18.25 28.14 5.21
CA PHE A 2 18.33 27.59 3.84
C PHE A 2 19.75 27.56 3.25
N ASP A 3 20.47 28.70 3.25
CA ASP A 3 21.81 28.77 2.67
C ASP A 3 22.79 27.79 3.33
N ALA A 4 22.59 27.49 4.61
CA ALA A 4 23.40 26.51 5.32
C ALA A 4 23.09 25.08 4.85
N LEU A 5 21.82 24.74 4.61
CA LEU A 5 21.42 23.41 4.11
C LEU A 5 21.84 23.22 2.64
N ALA A 6 21.71 24.25 1.81
CA ALA A 6 22.06 24.23 0.40
C ALA A 6 23.58 24.10 0.16
N ARG A 7 24.40 24.55 1.11
CA ARG A 7 25.88 24.48 1.04
C ARG A 7 26.47 23.17 1.58
N ALA A 8 25.66 22.28 2.13
CA ALA A 8 26.15 21.00 2.66
C ALA A 8 26.79 20.18 1.53
N GLN A 9 28.07 19.83 1.66
CA GLN A 9 28.73 19.01 0.64
C GLN A 9 28.21 17.57 0.72
N ILE A 10 27.51 17.12 -0.32
CA ILE A 10 27.14 15.72 -0.48
C ILE A 10 28.41 14.96 -0.91
N PRO A 11 28.85 13.94 -0.15
CA PRO A 11 29.99 13.13 -0.53
C PRO A 11 29.79 12.54 -1.93
N PRO A 12 30.88 12.36 -2.69
CA PRO A 12 30.80 11.70 -3.99
C PRO A 12 30.09 10.36 -3.86
N GLN A 13 29.29 10.05 -4.88
CA GLN A 13 28.42 8.88 -4.91
C GLN A 13 29.18 7.61 -4.49
N PRO A 14 28.65 6.82 -3.54
CA PRO A 14 29.37 5.65 -3.02
C PRO A 14 29.57 4.57 -4.09
N ARG A 15 30.49 3.63 -3.79
CA ARG A 15 30.87 2.49 -4.66
C ARG A 15 29.65 1.88 -5.37
N PHE A 16 29.82 1.53 -6.64
CA PHE A 16 28.79 1.00 -7.56
C PHE A 16 27.78 0.03 -6.92
N TRP A 17 28.26 -0.93 -6.11
CA TRP A 17 27.45 -1.93 -5.40
C TRP A 17 26.42 -1.35 -4.42
N ARG A 18 26.72 -0.24 -3.74
CA ARG A 18 25.74 0.44 -2.86
C ARG A 18 24.65 1.13 -3.69
N ARG A 19 24.98 1.60 -4.89
CA ARG A 19 24.00 2.18 -5.82
C ARG A 19 23.04 1.11 -6.36
N LEU A 20 23.56 -0.05 -6.75
CA LEU A 20 22.72 -1.17 -7.20
C LEU A 20 21.67 -1.54 -6.14
N ARG A 21 22.06 -1.63 -4.87
CA ARG A 21 21.12 -1.93 -3.78
C ARG A 21 20.03 -0.88 -3.57
N ALA A 22 20.27 0.36 -3.99
CA ALA A 22 19.32 1.46 -3.92
C ALA A 22 18.40 1.52 -5.17
N TRP A 23 18.67 0.78 -6.24
CA TRP A 23 17.80 0.82 -7.43
C TRP A 23 16.41 0.26 -7.12
N SER A 24 15.39 0.80 -7.81
CA SER A 24 13.98 0.40 -7.66
C SER A 24 13.76 -1.10 -7.88
N VAL A 25 14.53 -1.72 -8.78
CA VAL A 25 14.51 -3.17 -9.05
C VAL A 25 14.85 -3.97 -7.78
N PHE A 26 15.74 -3.48 -6.93
CA PHE A 26 16.11 -4.12 -5.65
C PHE A 26 15.35 -3.55 -4.45
N SER A 27 14.20 -2.91 -4.67
CA SER A 27 13.32 -2.44 -3.60
C SER A 27 12.88 -3.58 -2.68
N TYR A 28 12.50 -3.26 -1.44
CA TYR A 28 12.02 -4.28 -0.49
C TYR A 28 10.75 -4.98 -1.00
N TYR A 29 9.86 -4.25 -1.69
CA TYR A 29 8.74 -4.82 -2.42
C TYR A 29 9.20 -5.95 -3.37
N ASN A 30 10.16 -5.68 -4.25
CA ASN A 30 10.64 -6.67 -5.22
C ASN A 30 11.41 -7.83 -4.55
N ARG A 31 12.08 -7.58 -3.42
CA ARG A 31 12.73 -8.64 -2.64
C ARG A 31 11.70 -9.60 -2.03
N LEU A 32 10.60 -9.06 -1.50
CA LEU A 32 9.51 -9.88 -0.96
C LEU A 32 8.80 -10.65 -2.08
N PHE A 33 8.57 -10.02 -3.23
CA PHE A 33 8.07 -10.71 -4.43
C PHE A 33 9.01 -11.87 -4.82
N ALA A 34 10.29 -11.58 -5.00
CA ALA A 34 11.29 -12.58 -5.38
C ALA A 34 11.42 -13.70 -4.34
N LEU A 35 11.29 -13.38 -3.05
CA LEU A 35 11.27 -14.39 -1.99
C LEU A 35 10.11 -15.36 -2.16
N VAL A 36 8.89 -14.87 -2.40
CA VAL A 36 7.72 -15.74 -2.64
C VAL A 36 7.95 -16.63 -3.86
N ILE A 37 8.43 -16.06 -4.97
CA ILE A 37 8.74 -16.84 -6.18
C ILE A 37 9.84 -17.87 -5.92
N ALA A 38 10.91 -17.50 -5.21
CA ALA A 38 12.02 -18.40 -4.87
C ALA A 38 11.57 -19.55 -3.96
N CYS A 39 10.70 -19.28 -2.97
CA CYS A 39 10.12 -20.33 -2.13
C CYS A 39 9.32 -21.33 -2.96
N ASN A 40 8.46 -20.85 -3.87
CA ASN A 40 7.68 -21.72 -4.75
C ASN A 40 8.55 -22.50 -5.75
N ALA A 41 9.60 -21.87 -6.31
CA ALA A 41 10.58 -22.55 -7.15
C ALA A 41 11.38 -23.61 -6.36
N GLY A 42 11.68 -23.34 -5.08
CA GLY A 42 12.31 -24.30 -4.19
C GLY A 42 11.45 -25.55 -3.96
N VAL A 43 10.12 -25.40 -3.83
CA VAL A 43 9.20 -26.55 -3.76
C VAL A 43 9.28 -27.39 -5.03
N LEU A 44 9.33 -26.77 -6.20
CA LEU A 44 9.50 -27.48 -7.47
C LEU A 44 10.85 -28.18 -7.60
N TRP A 45 11.92 -27.53 -7.15
CA TRP A 45 13.28 -28.04 -7.29
C TRP A 45 13.60 -29.19 -6.33
N LEU A 46 13.05 -29.14 -5.10
CA LEU A 46 13.23 -30.17 -4.09
C LEU A 46 12.19 -31.30 -4.16
N GLY A 47 11.05 -31.04 -4.80
CA GLY A 47 9.99 -32.03 -4.99
C GLY A 47 10.20 -32.92 -6.22
N GLU A 48 9.28 -33.85 -6.44
CA GLU A 48 9.29 -34.77 -7.58
C GLU A 48 8.86 -34.13 -8.92
N GLY A 49 8.69 -32.81 -8.93
CA GLY A 49 8.19 -32.04 -10.07
C GLY A 49 6.65 -32.05 -10.20
N VAL A 50 6.12 -31.12 -11.00
CA VAL A 50 4.67 -30.89 -11.16
C VAL A 50 3.90 -32.14 -11.56
N GLN A 51 4.48 -32.98 -12.42
CA GLN A 51 3.79 -34.16 -12.96
C GLN A 51 3.60 -35.27 -11.91
N ALA A 52 4.49 -35.34 -10.93
CA ALA A 52 4.39 -36.26 -9.80
C ALA A 52 3.54 -35.67 -8.66
N MET A 53 3.45 -34.34 -8.57
CA MET A 53 2.55 -33.67 -7.64
C MET A 53 1.09 -33.91 -8.07
N GLY A 54 0.39 -34.80 -7.37
CA GLY A 54 -1.04 -35.02 -7.58
C GLY A 54 -1.86 -33.74 -7.48
N THR A 55 -3.06 -33.75 -8.07
CA THR A 55 -3.97 -32.58 -8.15
C THR A 55 -4.27 -31.95 -6.78
N GLN A 56 -4.37 -32.74 -5.72
CA GLN A 56 -4.56 -32.26 -4.35
C GLN A 56 -3.38 -31.43 -3.83
N ALA A 57 -2.14 -31.85 -4.12
CA ALA A 57 -0.95 -31.12 -3.71
C ALA A 57 -0.85 -29.78 -4.46
N LEU A 58 -1.15 -29.78 -5.77
CA LEU A 58 -1.20 -28.55 -6.56
C LEU A 58 -2.30 -27.60 -6.06
N SER A 59 -3.49 -28.11 -5.76
CA SER A 59 -4.59 -27.33 -5.17
C SER A 59 -4.18 -26.69 -3.83
N THR A 60 -3.46 -27.43 -2.99
CA THR A 60 -2.92 -26.91 -1.73
C THR A 60 -1.93 -25.76 -1.97
N MET A 61 -1.04 -25.88 -2.96
CA MET A 61 -0.12 -24.80 -3.34
C MET A 61 -0.84 -23.55 -3.86
N VAL A 62 -1.92 -23.72 -4.62
CA VAL A 62 -2.78 -22.61 -5.05
C VAL A 62 -3.35 -21.89 -3.83
N LEU A 63 -3.96 -22.63 -2.90
CA LEU A 63 -4.61 -22.06 -1.72
C LEU A 63 -3.64 -21.38 -0.77
N ILE A 64 -2.43 -21.91 -0.56
CA ILE A 64 -1.39 -21.27 0.26
C ILE A 64 -1.02 -19.90 -0.33
N ASN A 65 -0.73 -19.84 -1.62
CA ASN A 65 -0.32 -18.60 -2.28
C ASN A 65 -1.48 -17.60 -2.40
N LEU A 66 -2.71 -18.07 -2.66
CA LEU A 66 -3.91 -17.24 -2.66
C LEU A 66 -4.20 -16.66 -1.27
N SER A 67 -3.99 -17.46 -0.22
CA SER A 67 -4.14 -17.02 1.16
C SER A 67 -3.12 -15.94 1.50
N LEU A 68 -1.86 -16.14 1.14
CA LEU A 68 -0.83 -15.11 1.28
C LEU A 68 -1.24 -13.84 0.54
N ALA A 69 -1.63 -13.96 -0.74
CA ALA A 69 -2.03 -12.82 -1.57
C ALA A 69 -3.17 -12.02 -0.94
N THR A 70 -4.16 -12.70 -0.36
CA THR A 70 -5.37 -12.06 0.19
C THR A 70 -5.13 -11.51 1.59
N LEU A 71 -4.57 -12.31 2.50
CA LEU A 71 -4.49 -11.96 3.92
C LEU A 71 -3.54 -10.78 4.17
N VAL A 72 -2.43 -10.67 3.44
CA VAL A 72 -1.48 -9.55 3.61
C VAL A 72 -2.06 -8.19 3.21
N ARG A 73 -3.23 -8.16 2.56
CA ARG A 73 -4.00 -6.95 2.23
C ARG A 73 -5.12 -6.67 3.23
N GLN A 74 -5.30 -7.52 4.24
CA GLN A 74 -6.35 -7.39 5.24
C GLN A 74 -5.97 -6.34 6.30
N GLN A 75 -6.89 -5.42 6.59
CA GLN A 75 -6.62 -4.20 7.38
C GLN A 75 -6.13 -4.47 8.82
N TYR A 76 -6.66 -5.50 9.49
CA TYR A 76 -6.22 -5.92 10.82
C TYR A 76 -4.84 -6.57 10.76
N LEU A 77 -4.55 -7.38 9.75
CA LEU A 77 -3.22 -7.95 9.59
C LEU A 77 -2.19 -6.84 9.33
N ILE A 78 -2.49 -5.88 8.46
CA ILE A 78 -1.62 -4.72 8.22
C ILE A 78 -1.40 -3.95 9.53
N ASN A 79 -2.47 -3.61 10.24
CA ASN A 79 -2.35 -2.91 11.52
C ASN A 79 -1.56 -3.71 12.57
N GLY A 80 -1.76 -5.03 12.64
CA GLY A 80 -1.01 -5.92 13.52
C GLY A 80 0.49 -5.97 13.18
N LEU A 81 0.83 -6.01 11.89
CA LEU A 81 2.21 -5.95 11.41
C LEU A 81 2.89 -4.62 11.78
N PHE A 82 2.21 -3.50 11.57
CA PHE A 82 2.72 -2.19 11.97
C PHE A 82 2.87 -2.08 13.48
N TRP A 83 1.85 -2.49 14.24
CA TRP A 83 1.86 -2.50 15.70
C TRP A 83 3.02 -3.34 16.26
N LEU A 84 3.30 -4.49 15.67
CA LEU A 84 4.44 -5.32 16.06
C LEU A 84 5.76 -4.64 15.68
N ALA A 85 5.85 -4.13 14.45
CA ALA A 85 7.04 -3.47 13.94
C ALA A 85 7.43 -2.25 14.79
N THR A 86 6.47 -1.39 15.14
CA THR A 86 6.70 -0.14 15.90
C THR A 86 7.03 -0.35 17.38
N ARG A 87 7.06 -1.60 17.87
CA ARG A 87 7.51 -1.92 19.23
C ARG A 87 9.00 -2.21 19.35
N VAL A 88 9.74 -2.23 18.24
CA VAL A 88 11.19 -2.36 18.31
C VAL A 88 11.78 -1.17 19.08
N PRO A 89 12.48 -1.40 20.20
CA PRO A 89 12.96 -0.32 21.05
C PRO A 89 13.99 0.58 20.36
N LEU A 90 14.00 1.88 20.68
CA LEU A 90 14.98 2.84 20.17
C LEU A 90 16.44 2.50 20.54
N GLY A 91 16.65 1.71 21.59
CA GLY A 91 17.97 1.21 22.00
C GLY A 91 18.54 0.13 21.09
N TRP A 92 17.72 -0.51 20.25
CA TRP A 92 18.22 -1.52 19.31
C TRP A 92 19.09 -0.88 18.21
N PRO A 93 20.08 -1.63 17.68
CA PRO A 93 20.92 -1.17 16.59
C PRO A 93 20.10 -0.59 15.43
N LEU A 94 20.52 0.58 14.92
CA LEU A 94 19.84 1.28 13.81
C LEU A 94 19.65 0.38 12.58
N GLY A 95 20.58 -0.55 12.34
CA GLY A 95 20.48 -1.52 11.25
C GLY A 95 19.24 -2.42 11.33
N ILE A 96 18.79 -2.79 12.53
CA ILE A 96 17.57 -3.57 12.74
C ILE A 96 16.35 -2.68 12.54
N ARG A 97 16.29 -1.53 13.23
CA ARG A 97 15.21 -0.55 13.10
C ARG A 97 14.97 -0.13 11.65
N ARG A 98 16.05 0.08 10.90
CA ARG A 98 16.02 0.40 9.46
C ARG A 98 15.34 -0.67 8.61
N ARG A 99 15.55 -1.95 8.92
CA ARG A 99 14.94 -3.08 8.18
C ARG A 99 13.48 -3.25 8.56
N VAL A 100 13.18 -3.18 9.86
CA VAL A 100 11.82 -3.31 10.38
C VAL A 100 10.91 -2.19 9.87
N ALA A 101 11.44 -0.97 9.74
CA ALA A 101 10.72 0.16 9.16
C ALA A 101 10.30 -0.04 7.69
N LYS A 102 10.75 -1.10 7.00
CA LYS A 102 10.29 -1.45 5.65
C LYS A 102 9.02 -2.34 5.66
N VAL A 103 8.35 -2.49 6.80
CA VAL A 103 7.10 -3.26 6.97
C VAL A 103 6.01 -2.90 5.94
N TYR A 104 5.96 -1.63 5.51
CA TYR A 104 5.00 -1.13 4.53
C TYR A 104 5.17 -1.69 3.11
N HIS A 105 6.20 -2.51 2.83
CA HIS A 105 6.42 -3.16 1.52
C HIS A 105 5.65 -4.48 1.33
N PHE A 106 4.66 -4.78 2.19
CA PHE A 106 3.86 -6.01 2.14
C PHE A 106 3.15 -6.26 0.79
N GLY A 107 2.98 -5.23 -0.05
CA GLY A 107 2.50 -5.39 -1.43
C GLY A 107 3.33 -6.38 -2.26
N GLY A 108 4.63 -6.54 -1.96
CA GLY A 108 5.47 -7.53 -2.63
C GLY A 108 5.04 -8.98 -2.36
N LEU A 109 4.57 -9.25 -1.13
CA LEU A 109 3.99 -10.55 -0.77
C LEU A 109 2.66 -10.78 -1.48
N HIS A 110 1.83 -9.73 -1.58
CA HIS A 110 0.55 -9.79 -2.30
C HIS A 110 0.76 -10.20 -3.76
N SER A 111 1.59 -9.45 -4.48
CA SER A 111 1.84 -9.67 -5.90
C SER A 111 2.59 -10.98 -6.15
N GLY A 112 3.56 -11.34 -5.30
CA GLY A 112 4.26 -12.61 -5.40
C GLY A 112 3.31 -13.79 -5.19
N GLY A 113 2.44 -13.72 -4.18
CA GLY A 113 1.42 -14.71 -3.90
C GLY A 113 0.40 -14.83 -5.04
N ALA A 114 -0.07 -13.72 -5.62
CA ALA A 114 -1.03 -13.75 -6.72
C ALA A 114 -0.44 -14.39 -7.99
N VAL A 115 0.80 -14.05 -8.34
CA VAL A 115 1.52 -14.66 -9.47
C VAL A 115 1.75 -16.14 -9.23
N ALA A 116 2.25 -16.52 -8.04
CA ALA A 116 2.50 -17.91 -7.69
C ALA A 116 1.20 -18.74 -7.66
N ALA A 117 0.12 -18.22 -7.06
CA ALA A 117 -1.19 -18.89 -7.05
C ALA A 117 -1.71 -19.15 -8.46
N THR A 118 -1.58 -18.16 -9.35
CA THR A 118 -1.99 -18.30 -10.76
C THR A 118 -1.11 -19.30 -11.51
N ALA A 119 0.20 -19.32 -11.27
CA ALA A 119 1.12 -20.28 -11.88
C ALA A 119 0.81 -21.72 -11.43
N TRP A 120 0.58 -21.94 -10.13
CA TRP A 120 0.17 -23.25 -9.61
C TRP A 120 -1.21 -23.66 -10.14
N PHE A 121 -2.13 -22.72 -10.27
CA PHE A 121 -3.44 -23.00 -10.84
C PHE A 121 -3.32 -23.36 -12.33
N CYS A 122 -2.39 -22.73 -13.05
CA CYS A 122 -2.05 -23.08 -14.44
C CYS A 122 -1.52 -24.50 -14.57
N ALA A 123 -0.59 -24.89 -13.69
CA ALA A 123 -0.11 -26.26 -13.63
C ALA A 123 -1.23 -27.27 -13.32
N MET A 124 -2.04 -26.99 -12.30
CA MET A 124 -3.16 -27.85 -11.88
C MET A 124 -4.21 -28.00 -12.99
N PHE A 125 -4.65 -26.88 -13.57
CA PHE A 125 -5.64 -26.88 -14.63
C PHE A 125 -5.11 -27.55 -15.90
N GLY A 126 -3.85 -27.30 -16.27
CA GLY A 126 -3.19 -27.98 -17.39
C GLY A 126 -3.11 -29.50 -17.21
N MET A 127 -2.82 -29.97 -15.99
CA MET A 127 -2.88 -31.41 -15.67
C MET A 127 -4.30 -31.96 -15.82
N GLN A 128 -5.30 -31.25 -15.33
CA GLN A 128 -6.71 -31.67 -15.45
C GLN A 128 -7.19 -31.72 -16.90
N VAL A 129 -6.80 -30.74 -17.73
CA VAL A 129 -7.05 -30.74 -19.17
C VAL A 129 -6.35 -31.92 -19.85
N ALA A 130 -5.09 -32.20 -19.51
CA ALA A 130 -4.35 -33.32 -20.08
C ALA A 130 -4.99 -34.68 -19.74
N LEU A 131 -5.49 -34.84 -18.52
CA LEU A 131 -6.25 -36.03 -18.10
C LEU A 131 -7.57 -36.16 -18.89
N TYR A 132 -8.34 -35.07 -18.99
CA TYR A 132 -9.59 -35.05 -19.76
C TYR A 132 -9.38 -35.38 -21.25
N LEU A 133 -8.28 -34.95 -21.86
CA LEU A 133 -7.97 -35.27 -23.26
C LEU A 133 -7.57 -36.74 -23.46
N ARG A 134 -7.05 -37.41 -22.44
CA ARG A 134 -6.69 -38.83 -22.49
C ARG A 134 -7.90 -39.72 -22.19
N GLU A 135 -8.67 -39.37 -21.17
CA GLU A 135 -9.81 -40.13 -20.66
C GLU A 135 -11.00 -39.18 -20.40
N PRO A 136 -11.78 -38.82 -21.44
CA PRO A 136 -12.85 -37.82 -21.32
C PRO A 136 -14.00 -38.22 -20.38
N GLY A 137 -14.17 -39.53 -20.13
CA GLY A 137 -15.28 -40.07 -19.35
C GLY A 137 -15.20 -39.82 -17.84
N ASP A 138 -13.99 -39.56 -17.33
CA ASP A 138 -13.73 -39.51 -15.88
C ASP A 138 -13.64 -38.07 -15.32
N ALA A 139 -13.74 -37.05 -16.18
CA ALA A 139 -13.62 -35.65 -15.77
C ALA A 139 -14.95 -34.88 -15.89
N SER A 140 -15.34 -34.23 -14.79
CA SER A 140 -16.53 -33.37 -14.72
C SER A 140 -16.43 -32.20 -15.68
N SER A 141 -17.33 -32.17 -16.68
CA SER A 141 -17.42 -31.06 -17.64
C SER A 141 -17.69 -29.72 -16.92
N SER A 142 -18.42 -29.76 -15.80
CA SER A 142 -18.72 -28.58 -14.99
C SER A 142 -17.47 -28.01 -14.31
N ALA A 143 -16.63 -28.87 -13.71
CA ALA A 143 -15.37 -28.47 -13.10
C ALA A 143 -14.38 -27.91 -14.13
N MET A 144 -14.35 -28.49 -15.34
CA MET A 144 -13.52 -28.00 -16.44
C MET A 144 -13.91 -26.59 -16.87
N TRP A 145 -15.21 -26.31 -17.05
CA TRP A 145 -15.70 -24.98 -17.39
C TRP A 145 -15.41 -23.95 -16.29
N LEU A 146 -15.67 -24.30 -15.03
CA LEU A 146 -15.35 -23.43 -13.89
C LEU A 146 -13.85 -23.13 -13.82
N GLY A 147 -13.00 -24.13 -14.05
CA GLY A 147 -11.55 -23.99 -14.09
C GLY A 147 -11.07 -23.07 -15.22
N ALA A 148 -11.63 -23.21 -16.42
CA ALA A 148 -11.30 -22.38 -17.57
C ALA A 148 -11.66 -20.90 -17.35
N VAL A 149 -12.87 -20.63 -16.83
CA VAL A 149 -13.31 -19.26 -16.51
C VAL A 149 -12.44 -18.67 -15.41
N LEU A 150 -12.14 -19.45 -14.36
CA LEU A 150 -11.26 -19.02 -13.27
C LEU A 150 -9.86 -18.67 -13.78
N MET A 151 -9.29 -19.50 -14.67
CA MET A 151 -8.00 -19.22 -15.31
C MET A 151 -8.02 -17.89 -16.05
N GLY A 152 -9.05 -17.68 -16.88
CA GLY A 152 -9.20 -16.45 -17.65
C GLY A 152 -9.28 -15.21 -16.76
N LEU A 153 -10.02 -15.27 -15.66
CA LEU A 153 -10.12 -14.17 -14.69
C LEU A 153 -8.81 -13.91 -13.96
N LEU A 154 -8.10 -14.95 -13.52
CA LEU A 154 -6.79 -14.79 -12.86
C LEU A 154 -5.77 -14.14 -13.80
N LEU A 155 -5.69 -14.60 -15.06
CA LEU A 155 -4.81 -14.02 -16.07
C LEU A 155 -5.19 -12.56 -16.39
N LEU A 156 -6.48 -12.27 -16.54
CA LEU A 156 -6.96 -10.90 -16.74
C LEU A 156 -6.56 -9.98 -15.58
N MET A 157 -6.70 -10.44 -14.34
CA MET A 157 -6.28 -9.68 -13.16
C MET A 157 -4.76 -9.43 -13.17
N LEU A 158 -3.94 -10.42 -13.52
CA LEU A 158 -2.48 -10.24 -13.64
C LEU A 158 -2.11 -9.24 -14.73
N ILE A 159 -2.74 -9.33 -15.92
CA ILE A 159 -2.50 -8.40 -17.04
C ILE A 159 -2.85 -6.97 -16.62
N MET A 160 -4.03 -6.78 -16.01
CA MET A 160 -4.44 -5.47 -15.52
C MET A 160 -3.54 -4.93 -14.41
N ALA A 161 -2.93 -5.81 -13.61
CA ALA A 161 -2.01 -5.44 -12.54
C ALA A 161 -0.59 -5.10 -13.02
N LEU A 162 -0.23 -5.38 -14.29
CA LEU A 162 1.08 -5.02 -14.83
C LEU A 162 1.32 -3.50 -14.67
N PRO A 163 2.50 -3.06 -14.21
CA PRO A 163 2.75 -1.65 -13.87
C PRO A 163 2.40 -0.68 -14.99
N TRP A 164 2.72 -1.05 -16.24
CA TRP A 164 2.40 -0.25 -17.42
C TRP A 164 0.88 -0.17 -17.65
N VAL A 165 0.16 -1.30 -17.63
CA VAL A 165 -1.29 -1.34 -17.85
C VAL A 165 -2.03 -0.60 -16.73
N ARG A 166 -1.70 -0.89 -15.47
CA ARG A 166 -2.29 -0.24 -14.30
C ARG A 166 -2.03 1.27 -14.27
N GLY A 167 -0.84 1.71 -14.71
CA GLY A 167 -0.50 3.13 -14.77
C GLY A 167 -1.36 3.89 -15.79
N HIS A 168 -1.59 3.31 -16.97
CA HIS A 168 -2.38 3.96 -18.04
C HIS A 168 -3.89 3.76 -17.88
N PHE A 169 -4.32 2.61 -17.36
CA PHE A 169 -5.72 2.21 -17.27
C PHE A 169 -6.17 2.00 -15.81
N HIS A 170 -5.76 2.91 -14.92
CA HIS A 170 -5.97 2.80 -13.47
C HIS A 170 -7.42 2.48 -13.08
N ASN A 171 -8.39 3.23 -13.61
CA ASN A 171 -9.82 3.04 -13.31
C ASN A 171 -10.36 1.69 -13.83
N ALA A 172 -9.81 1.17 -14.92
CA ALA A 172 -10.18 -0.15 -15.43
C ALA A 172 -9.57 -1.25 -14.56
N PHE A 173 -8.31 -1.11 -14.16
CA PHE A 173 -7.64 -2.00 -13.22
C PHE A 173 -8.42 -2.11 -11.90
N GLU A 174 -8.82 -0.98 -11.30
CA GLU A 174 -9.57 -0.98 -10.03
C GLU A 174 -10.91 -1.72 -10.13
N ARG A 175 -11.64 -1.52 -11.24
CA ARG A 175 -12.92 -2.20 -11.50
C ARG A 175 -12.72 -3.69 -11.73
N VAL A 176 -11.80 -4.07 -12.62
CA VAL A 176 -11.50 -5.48 -12.91
C VAL A 176 -11.05 -6.18 -11.64
N HIS A 177 -10.06 -5.64 -10.92
CA HIS A 177 -9.54 -6.28 -9.72
C HIS A 177 -10.64 -6.47 -8.65
N ARG A 178 -11.58 -5.54 -8.54
CA ARG A 178 -12.71 -5.66 -7.62
C ARG A 178 -13.70 -6.74 -8.04
N PHE A 179 -14.27 -6.62 -9.23
CA PHE A 179 -15.36 -7.50 -9.67
C PHE A 179 -14.84 -8.89 -10.01
N ALA A 180 -13.71 -8.99 -10.72
CA ALA A 180 -13.05 -10.28 -10.96
C ALA A 180 -12.54 -10.90 -9.66
N GLY A 181 -12.11 -10.10 -8.68
CA GLY A 181 -11.73 -10.63 -7.36
C GLY A 181 -12.87 -11.38 -6.65
N TRP A 182 -14.10 -10.83 -6.65
CA TRP A 182 -15.28 -11.54 -6.15
C TRP A 182 -15.65 -12.74 -7.03
N GLY A 183 -15.55 -12.61 -8.35
CA GLY A 183 -15.79 -13.72 -9.29
C GLY A 183 -14.85 -14.90 -9.06
N VAL A 184 -13.55 -14.62 -8.92
CA VAL A 184 -12.50 -15.61 -8.59
C VAL A 184 -12.83 -16.33 -7.28
N LEU A 185 -13.23 -15.60 -6.23
CA LEU A 185 -13.61 -16.20 -4.96
C LEU A 185 -14.83 -17.15 -5.12
N LEU A 186 -15.87 -16.72 -5.83
CA LEU A 186 -17.06 -17.54 -6.09
C LEU A 186 -16.73 -18.78 -6.93
N LEU A 187 -15.82 -18.68 -7.91
CA LEU A 187 -15.40 -19.82 -8.72
C LEU A 187 -14.55 -20.81 -7.92
N PHE A 188 -13.66 -20.34 -7.04
CA PHE A 188 -12.95 -21.23 -6.11
C PHE A 188 -13.91 -21.97 -5.17
N TRP A 189 -14.95 -21.30 -4.69
CA TRP A 189 -16.05 -21.94 -3.95
C TRP A 189 -16.75 -23.01 -4.79
N GLY A 190 -17.13 -22.67 -6.02
CA GLY A 190 -17.76 -23.61 -6.96
C GLY A 190 -16.90 -24.87 -7.17
N LEU A 191 -15.62 -24.69 -7.53
CA LEU A 191 -14.69 -25.81 -7.71
C LEU A 191 -14.53 -26.67 -6.46
N THR A 192 -14.43 -26.06 -5.28
CA THR A 192 -14.26 -26.79 -4.00
C THR A 192 -15.50 -27.61 -3.65
N LEU A 193 -16.69 -27.04 -3.86
CA LEU A 193 -17.96 -27.71 -3.59
C LEU A 193 -18.23 -28.83 -4.60
N THR A 194 -18.00 -28.58 -5.89
CA THR A 194 -18.11 -29.61 -6.94
C THR A 194 -17.20 -30.80 -6.64
N ALA A 195 -15.93 -30.55 -6.29
CA ALA A 195 -15.00 -31.62 -5.92
C ALA A 195 -15.44 -32.40 -4.67
N SER A 196 -16.07 -31.75 -3.70
CA SER A 196 -16.58 -32.42 -2.49
C SER A 196 -17.78 -33.32 -2.81
N VAL A 197 -18.70 -32.85 -3.65
CA VAL A 197 -19.88 -33.63 -4.09
C VAL A 197 -19.46 -34.84 -4.91
N GLU A 198 -18.56 -34.65 -5.89
CA GLU A 198 -18.06 -35.72 -6.75
C GLU A 198 -17.25 -36.77 -5.99
N GLY A 199 -16.48 -36.34 -4.99
CA GLY A 199 -15.75 -37.25 -4.09
C GLY A 199 -16.61 -37.93 -3.02
N GLY A 200 -17.93 -37.66 -2.96
CA GLY A 200 -18.82 -38.19 -1.93
C GLY A 200 -18.47 -37.75 -0.50
N GLY A 201 -17.68 -36.67 -0.36
CA GLY A 201 -17.12 -36.21 0.91
C GLY A 201 -17.90 -35.06 1.54
N ASN A 202 -17.79 -34.91 2.86
CA ASN A 202 -18.32 -33.74 3.55
C ASN A 202 -17.39 -32.53 3.30
N PRO A 203 -17.86 -31.41 2.72
CA PRO A 203 -17.01 -30.24 2.50
C PRO A 203 -16.41 -29.68 3.81
N LEU A 204 -17.08 -29.88 4.95
CA LEU A 204 -16.60 -29.42 6.26
C LEU A 204 -15.32 -30.13 6.74
N SER A 205 -14.99 -31.31 6.20
CA SER A 205 -13.73 -31.99 6.50
C SER A 205 -12.58 -31.52 5.59
N SER A 206 -12.86 -30.69 4.58
CA SER A 206 -11.84 -30.18 3.66
C SER A 206 -11.12 -28.97 4.23
N GLY A 207 -9.78 -29.02 4.28
CA GLY A 207 -8.98 -27.84 4.61
C GLY A 207 -9.21 -26.68 3.63
N ALA A 208 -9.46 -26.98 2.36
CA ALA A 208 -9.75 -25.98 1.32
C ALA A 208 -11.02 -25.18 1.65
N PHE A 209 -12.06 -25.85 2.14
CA PHE A 209 -13.30 -25.22 2.56
C PHE A 209 -13.05 -24.15 3.63
N TRP A 210 -12.35 -24.50 4.70
CA TRP A 210 -12.08 -23.56 5.81
C TRP A 210 -11.14 -22.43 5.43
N VAL A 211 -10.16 -22.68 4.55
CA VAL A 211 -9.35 -21.62 3.97
C VAL A 211 -10.24 -20.65 3.20
N LEU A 212 -11.16 -21.13 2.35
CA LEU A 212 -12.08 -20.25 1.61
C LEU A 212 -13.05 -19.49 2.54
N VAL A 213 -13.52 -20.09 3.64
CA VAL A 213 -14.26 -19.37 4.69
C VAL A 213 -13.43 -18.21 5.21
N LEU A 214 -12.18 -18.46 5.61
CA LEU A 214 -11.27 -17.44 6.12
C LEU A 214 -11.04 -16.31 5.10
N LEU A 215 -10.77 -16.64 3.84
CA LEU A 215 -10.56 -15.65 2.77
C LEU A 215 -11.83 -14.84 2.49
N THR A 216 -12.99 -15.49 2.49
CA THR A 216 -14.29 -14.83 2.31
C THR A 216 -14.56 -13.83 3.43
N LEU A 217 -14.39 -14.25 4.69
CA LEU A 217 -14.55 -13.37 5.85
C LEU A 217 -13.54 -12.20 5.80
N SER A 218 -12.29 -12.47 5.45
CA SER A 218 -11.23 -11.45 5.29
C SER A 218 -11.63 -10.36 4.29
N ILE A 219 -12.14 -10.74 3.12
CA ILE A 219 -12.55 -9.82 2.05
C ILE A 219 -13.87 -9.11 2.39
N ALA A 220 -14.82 -9.80 3.02
CA ALA A 220 -16.13 -9.28 3.36
C ALA A 220 -16.11 -8.30 4.56
N LEU A 221 -15.20 -8.49 5.52
CA LEU A 221 -15.21 -7.76 6.78
C LEU A 221 -15.19 -6.22 6.62
N PRO A 222 -14.41 -5.61 5.71
CA PRO A 222 -14.50 -4.17 5.47
C PRO A 222 -15.87 -3.71 4.98
N TRP A 223 -16.55 -4.53 4.18
CA TRP A 223 -17.89 -4.23 3.63
C TRP A 223 -19.00 -4.34 4.66
N LEU A 224 -18.86 -5.24 5.64
CA LEU A 224 -19.77 -5.29 6.79
C LEU A 224 -19.74 -4.01 7.64
N ARG A 225 -18.69 -3.18 7.47
CA ARG A 225 -18.53 -1.87 8.12
C ARG A 225 -18.77 -0.70 7.17
N LEU A 226 -19.42 -0.94 6.02
CA LEU A 226 -19.77 0.11 5.07
C LEU A 226 -20.85 1.03 5.67
N ARG A 227 -20.59 2.33 5.67
CA ARG A 227 -21.54 3.34 6.19
C ARG A 227 -21.41 4.66 5.44
N ARG A 228 -22.51 5.42 5.37
CA ARG A 228 -22.48 6.83 4.99
C ARG A 228 -22.18 7.67 6.22
N VAL A 229 -21.29 8.64 6.05
CA VAL A 229 -20.83 9.53 7.10
C VAL A 229 -21.01 10.98 6.62
N PRO A 230 -21.65 11.86 7.42
CA PRO A 230 -21.71 13.28 7.12
C PRO A 230 -20.33 13.91 7.20
N ILE A 231 -20.07 14.86 6.31
CA ILE A 231 -18.81 15.61 6.29
C ILE A 231 -19.07 17.10 6.23
N ASP A 232 -18.22 17.85 6.92
CA ASP A 232 -18.13 19.30 6.75
C ASP A 232 -16.91 19.60 5.89
N THR A 233 -17.10 20.36 4.81
CA THR A 233 -16.02 20.62 3.85
C THR A 233 -15.66 22.09 3.83
N LEU A 234 -14.42 22.41 4.19
CA LEU A 234 -13.80 23.71 3.96
C LEU A 234 -13.07 23.68 2.61
N ARG A 235 -13.31 24.67 1.77
CA ARG A 235 -12.65 24.79 0.46
C ARG A 235 -11.74 26.01 0.43
N PRO A 236 -10.46 25.90 0.84
CA PRO A 236 -9.53 27.02 0.81
C PRO A 236 -9.23 27.51 -0.61
N SER A 237 -9.32 26.66 -1.63
CA SER A 237 -9.05 27.04 -3.02
C SER A 237 -9.75 26.13 -4.04
N ARG A 238 -9.55 26.39 -5.33
CA ARG A 238 -9.99 25.48 -6.41
C ARG A 238 -9.15 24.19 -6.50
N HIS A 239 -8.02 24.13 -5.79
CA HIS A 239 -7.10 23.01 -5.82
C HIS A 239 -7.18 22.11 -4.58
N ALA A 240 -7.66 22.60 -3.45
CA ALA A 240 -7.74 21.81 -2.21
C ALA A 240 -9.10 21.97 -1.52
N ALA A 241 -9.56 20.88 -0.92
CA ALA A 241 -10.66 20.80 0.03
C ALA A 241 -10.17 20.09 1.30
N ILE A 242 -10.68 20.52 2.45
CA ILE A 242 -10.44 19.92 3.75
C ILE A 242 -11.78 19.38 4.24
N ALA A 243 -11.93 18.06 4.27
CA ALA A 243 -13.15 17.41 4.73
C ALA A 243 -12.98 16.94 6.18
N GLN A 244 -13.91 17.31 7.05
CA GLN A 244 -13.94 16.91 8.46
C GLN A 244 -14.94 15.77 8.67
N LEU A 245 -14.52 14.76 9.44
CA LEU A 245 -15.32 13.59 9.78
C LEU A 245 -15.28 13.39 11.29
N THR A 246 -16.44 13.12 11.91
CA THR A 246 -16.58 12.99 13.37
C THR A 246 -16.98 11.60 13.85
N HIS A 247 -17.23 10.67 12.93
CA HIS A 247 -17.73 9.32 13.24
C HIS A 247 -16.77 8.41 14.02
N THR A 248 -15.48 8.76 14.10
CA THR A 248 -14.44 8.07 14.89
C THR A 248 -13.22 8.97 15.01
N THR A 249 -12.38 8.75 16.03
CA THR A 249 -11.07 9.39 16.15
C THR A 249 -9.96 8.37 15.87
N PRO A 250 -9.29 8.45 14.70
CA PRO A 250 -8.25 7.51 14.33
C PRO A 250 -6.88 7.88 14.93
N PHE A 251 -5.94 6.94 14.90
CA PHE A 251 -4.57 7.19 15.36
C PHE A 251 -3.74 7.96 14.31
N ALA A 252 -2.73 8.70 14.76
CA ALA A 252 -1.81 9.43 13.89
C ALA A 252 -1.04 8.48 12.96
N GLY A 253 -0.90 8.85 11.69
CA GLY A 253 -0.26 7.99 10.68
C GLY A 253 -1.16 6.89 10.12
N SER A 254 -2.46 6.93 10.38
CA SER A 254 -3.45 6.07 9.73
C SER A 254 -4.07 6.72 8.49
N SER A 255 -4.69 5.91 7.64
CA SER A 255 -5.47 6.36 6.47
C SER A 255 -6.86 5.75 6.46
N THR A 256 -7.77 6.44 5.78
CA THR A 256 -9.16 6.00 5.54
C THR A 256 -9.46 6.13 4.06
N ALA A 257 -10.09 5.10 3.48
CA ALA A 257 -10.64 5.18 2.14
C ALA A 257 -12.07 5.71 2.16
N ILE A 258 -12.35 6.70 1.33
CA ILE A 258 -13.68 7.27 1.14
C ILE A 258 -14.17 7.07 -0.29
N SER A 259 -15.48 7.11 -0.49
CA SER A 259 -16.10 6.94 -1.79
C SER A 259 -17.36 7.76 -1.96
N LEU A 260 -17.63 8.21 -3.20
CA LEU A 260 -18.92 8.77 -3.61
C LEU A 260 -19.83 7.67 -4.19
N ASN A 261 -19.23 6.68 -4.84
CA ASN A 261 -19.92 5.49 -5.37
C ASN A 261 -19.23 4.21 -4.86
N PRO A 262 -19.73 3.60 -3.78
CA PRO A 262 -19.03 2.57 -3.03
C PRO A 262 -18.84 1.27 -3.82
N LEU A 263 -19.56 1.05 -4.91
CA LEU A 263 -19.36 -0.11 -5.76
C LEU A 263 -18.23 0.09 -6.77
N LEU A 264 -17.94 1.33 -7.17
CA LEU A 264 -17.06 1.62 -8.32
C LEU A 264 -15.66 2.11 -7.93
N GLU A 265 -15.56 3.13 -7.07
CA GLU A 265 -14.32 3.89 -6.87
C GLU A 265 -14.07 4.15 -5.38
N TRP A 266 -12.82 4.07 -4.92
CA TRP A 266 -12.44 4.32 -3.52
C TRP A 266 -11.09 5.01 -3.48
N HIS A 267 -10.97 6.07 -2.69
CA HIS A 267 -9.75 6.87 -2.61
C HIS A 267 -9.28 6.99 -1.17
N SER A 268 -8.02 6.63 -0.93
CA SER A 268 -7.40 6.67 0.39
C SER A 268 -6.79 8.03 0.68
N PHE A 269 -7.10 8.58 1.84
CA PHE A 269 -6.51 9.82 2.35
C PHE A 269 -5.97 9.58 3.76
N ALA A 270 -4.90 10.29 4.11
CA ALA A 270 -4.35 10.22 5.46
C ALA A 270 -5.27 10.95 6.44
N ASN A 271 -5.48 10.33 7.59
CA ASN A 271 -6.29 10.89 8.66
C ASN A 271 -5.46 11.92 9.44
N ILE A 272 -6.04 13.11 9.63
CA ILE A 272 -5.43 14.19 10.42
C ILE A 272 -6.29 14.43 11.66
N PRO A 273 -6.19 13.57 12.71
CA PRO A 273 -6.76 13.89 14.01
C PRO A 273 -6.04 15.10 14.60
N ALA A 274 -6.80 16.01 15.21
CA ALA A 274 -6.22 17.08 16.02
C ALA A 274 -6.12 16.61 17.48
N PRO A 275 -5.08 17.02 18.23
CA PRO A 275 -4.99 16.74 19.66
C PRO A 275 -6.25 17.22 20.37
N ASP A 276 -6.75 16.40 21.29
CA ASP A 276 -7.90 16.71 22.15
C ASP A 276 -9.22 17.03 21.41
N GLN A 277 -9.33 16.66 20.13
CA GLN A 277 -10.56 16.82 19.34
C GLN A 277 -11.07 15.47 18.84
N ALA A 278 -12.38 15.27 18.94
CA ALA A 278 -13.03 14.12 18.33
C ALA A 278 -13.05 14.26 16.80
N GLY A 279 -12.85 13.14 16.09
CA GLY A 279 -12.84 13.13 14.64
C GLY A 279 -11.48 13.35 14.00
N PHE A 280 -11.48 13.66 12.71
CA PHE A 280 -10.27 13.91 11.92
C PHE A 280 -10.60 14.71 10.66
N ARG A 281 -9.56 15.27 10.05
CA ARG A 281 -9.61 15.97 8.76
C ARG A 281 -8.93 15.15 7.68
N LEU A 282 -9.37 15.33 6.44
CA LEU A 282 -8.75 14.83 5.23
C LEU A 282 -8.41 16.02 4.34
N ILE A 283 -7.17 16.10 3.84
CA ILE A 283 -6.80 17.07 2.81
C ILE A 283 -6.92 16.38 1.45
N ILE A 284 -7.82 16.89 0.62
CA ILE A 284 -8.12 16.37 -0.71
C ILE A 284 -7.65 17.42 -1.72
N SER A 285 -6.61 17.09 -2.48
CA SER A 285 -6.08 17.97 -3.51
C SER A 285 -6.39 17.45 -4.91
N ARG A 286 -6.56 18.39 -5.84
CA ARG A 286 -6.91 18.09 -7.23
C ARG A 286 -5.75 17.36 -7.91
N ALA A 287 -5.97 16.09 -8.24
CA ALA A 287 -5.03 15.22 -8.93
C ALA A 287 -5.65 14.44 -10.11
N GLY A 288 -6.98 14.38 -10.19
CA GLY A 288 -7.72 13.68 -11.24
C GLY A 288 -9.21 13.94 -11.15
N ASP A 289 -10.00 13.27 -11.99
CA ASP A 289 -11.43 13.56 -12.16
C ASP A 289 -12.23 13.46 -10.85
N TRP A 290 -11.96 12.42 -10.04
CA TRP A 290 -12.65 12.21 -8.77
C TRP A 290 -12.41 13.35 -7.78
N THR A 291 -11.13 13.72 -7.57
CA THR A 291 -10.75 14.78 -6.63
C THR A 291 -11.19 16.16 -7.13
N GLY A 292 -11.14 16.38 -8.45
CA GLY A 292 -11.67 17.58 -9.09
C GLY A 292 -13.16 17.76 -8.84
N ARG A 293 -13.96 16.71 -9.09
CA ARG A 293 -15.39 16.69 -8.79
C ARG A 293 -15.67 16.92 -7.30
N PHE A 294 -14.96 16.23 -6.42
CA PHE A 294 -15.12 16.39 -4.97
C PHE A 294 -14.91 17.85 -4.53
N ILE A 295 -13.89 18.53 -5.07
CA ILE A 295 -13.58 19.93 -4.71
C ILE A 295 -14.59 20.91 -5.31
N GLU A 296 -15.07 20.67 -6.53
CA GLU A 296 -16.04 21.53 -7.20
C GLU A 296 -17.45 21.41 -6.65
N GLN A 297 -17.85 20.19 -6.32
CA GLN A 297 -19.17 19.83 -5.84
C GLN A 297 -19.01 18.99 -4.56
N PRO A 298 -18.67 19.63 -3.43
CA PRO A 298 -18.43 18.91 -2.17
C PRO A 298 -19.71 18.20 -1.72
N PRO A 299 -19.68 16.89 -1.46
CA PRO A 299 -20.85 16.15 -1.03
C PRO A 299 -21.14 16.42 0.46
N ALA A 300 -22.40 16.31 0.87
CA ALA A 300 -22.77 16.37 2.29
C ALA A 300 -22.39 15.08 3.05
N GLN A 301 -22.24 13.95 2.35
CA GLN A 301 -21.94 12.65 2.93
C GLN A 301 -20.99 11.87 2.02
N VAL A 302 -20.15 11.04 2.63
CA VAL A 302 -19.26 10.10 1.92
C VAL A 302 -19.43 8.69 2.47
N TRP A 303 -19.14 7.70 1.65
CA TRP A 303 -19.04 6.31 2.10
C TRP A 303 -17.68 6.03 2.70
N VAL A 304 -17.67 5.37 3.84
CA VAL A 304 -16.48 4.85 4.52
C VAL A 304 -16.67 3.34 4.73
N LYS A 305 -15.59 2.56 4.62
CA LYS A 305 -15.61 1.12 4.91
C LYS A 305 -14.43 0.68 5.76
N GLY A 306 -14.61 -0.42 6.47
CA GLY A 306 -13.54 -1.07 7.23
C GLY A 306 -13.02 -0.25 8.41
N ILE A 307 -11.74 -0.47 8.75
CA ILE A 307 -11.03 0.24 9.81
C ILE A 307 -9.92 1.13 9.24
N THR A 308 -9.47 2.10 10.03
CA THR A 308 -8.32 2.93 9.65
C THR A 308 -7.05 2.09 9.61
N THR A 309 -6.24 2.25 8.57
CA THR A 309 -5.07 1.39 8.32
C THR A 309 -3.77 2.18 8.50
N ALA A 310 -2.76 1.59 9.14
CA ALA A 310 -1.47 2.23 9.33
C ALA A 310 -0.77 2.51 8.00
N GLY A 311 -0.28 3.74 7.83
CA GLY A 311 0.50 4.18 6.68
C GLY A 311 2.00 4.17 6.95
N VAL A 312 2.79 4.41 5.89
CA VAL A 312 4.26 4.43 5.92
C VAL A 312 4.84 5.31 7.03
N ALA A 313 4.22 6.46 7.30
CA ALA A 313 4.75 7.43 8.26
C ALA A 313 4.64 6.97 9.72
N ASN A 314 3.85 5.91 10.02
CA ASN A 314 3.79 5.29 11.35
C ASN A 314 5.14 4.67 11.78
N VAL A 315 6.08 4.44 10.85
CA VAL A 315 7.43 3.94 11.19
C VAL A 315 8.33 5.01 11.83
N GLU A 316 7.88 6.26 11.98
CA GLU A 316 8.65 7.33 12.62
C GLU A 316 9.09 6.97 14.05
N THR A 317 8.27 6.21 14.78
CA THR A 317 8.51 5.84 16.18
C THR A 317 9.70 4.90 16.34
N LEU A 318 10.20 4.35 15.24
CA LEU A 318 11.42 3.56 15.18
C LEU A 318 12.68 4.40 15.15
N PHE A 319 12.58 5.73 15.19
CA PHE A 319 13.73 6.63 15.09
C PHE A 319 13.70 7.69 16.19
N LYS A 320 14.90 8.11 16.62
CA LYS A 320 15.13 9.15 17.62
C LYS A 320 14.83 10.55 17.09
N SER A 321 14.89 10.74 15.78
CA SER A 321 14.57 11.99 15.10
C SER A 321 14.23 11.72 13.63
N VAL A 322 13.26 12.47 13.09
CA VAL A 322 12.78 12.29 11.73
C VAL A 322 12.72 13.62 10.98
N LEU A 323 13.17 13.61 9.72
CA LEU A 323 12.90 14.68 8.76
C LEU A 323 11.77 14.26 7.85
N TYR A 324 10.69 15.03 7.84
CA TYR A 324 9.66 14.92 6.83
C TYR A 324 9.97 15.80 5.63
N VAL A 325 9.95 15.22 4.44
CA VAL A 325 10.03 15.93 3.16
C VAL A 325 8.70 15.77 2.45
N ALA A 326 7.88 16.81 2.43
CA ALA A 326 6.56 16.81 1.82
C ALA A 326 6.52 17.68 0.56
N THR A 327 5.76 17.27 -0.45
CA THR A 327 5.42 18.16 -1.58
C THR A 327 3.94 18.25 -1.82
N GLY A 328 3.43 19.46 -2.07
CA GLY A 328 2.00 19.64 -2.36
C GLY A 328 1.13 19.03 -1.27
N SER A 329 0.18 18.19 -1.70
CA SER A 329 -0.76 17.47 -0.83
C SER A 329 -0.10 16.42 0.07
N GLY A 330 1.18 16.11 -0.17
CA GLY A 330 1.98 15.26 0.71
C GLY A 330 2.10 15.79 2.14
N ILE A 331 1.70 17.04 2.40
CA ILE A 331 1.55 17.55 3.77
C ILE A 331 0.45 16.83 4.56
N GLY A 332 -0.60 16.31 3.90
CA GLY A 332 -1.70 15.63 4.59
C GLY A 332 -1.25 14.42 5.41
N PRO A 333 -0.51 13.47 4.83
CA PRO A 333 0.08 12.36 5.58
C PRO A 333 1.12 12.77 6.64
N VAL A 334 1.69 13.97 6.56
CA VAL A 334 2.72 14.45 7.50
C VAL A 334 2.09 15.18 8.69
N MET A 335 1.01 15.93 8.45
CA MET A 335 0.30 16.70 9.47
C MET A 335 -0.05 15.93 10.76
N PRO A 336 -0.58 14.69 10.74
CA PRO A 336 -0.91 13.99 11.97
C PRO A 336 0.31 13.75 12.86
N HIS A 337 1.49 13.56 12.27
CA HIS A 337 2.74 13.35 12.99
C HIS A 337 3.29 14.66 13.57
N LEU A 338 3.17 15.76 12.81
CA LEU A 338 3.51 17.09 13.29
C LEU A 338 2.68 17.48 14.51
N LEU A 339 1.38 17.19 14.48
CA LEU A 339 0.46 17.51 15.57
C LEU A 339 0.63 16.59 16.77
N ALA A 340 0.88 15.30 16.56
CA ALA A 340 1.08 14.34 17.64
C ALA A 340 2.40 14.60 18.40
N GLY A 341 3.45 15.02 17.70
CA GLY A 341 4.73 15.38 18.34
C GLY A 341 5.43 14.23 19.05
N ASN A 342 5.13 12.98 18.69
CA ASN A 342 5.64 11.77 19.36
C ASN A 342 7.16 11.61 19.28
N VAL A 343 7.78 12.17 18.23
CA VAL A 343 9.23 12.14 18.01
C VAL A 343 9.72 13.54 17.61
N PRO A 344 11.00 13.87 17.86
CA PRO A 344 11.60 15.09 17.34
C PRO A 344 11.53 15.16 15.81
N ILE A 345 10.82 16.15 15.28
CA ILE A 345 10.54 16.29 13.85
C ILE A 345 11.16 17.57 13.27
N ARG A 346 11.66 17.44 12.04
CA ARG A 346 11.92 18.56 11.13
C ARG A 346 11.02 18.44 9.91
N LEU A 347 10.59 19.58 9.36
CA LEU A 347 9.77 19.63 8.16
C LEU A 347 10.45 20.42 7.05
N ILE A 348 10.49 19.84 5.86
CA ILE A 348 10.67 20.54 4.58
C ILE A 348 9.41 20.31 3.77
N TRP A 349 8.62 21.36 3.56
CA TRP A 349 7.42 21.31 2.75
C TRP A 349 7.56 22.22 1.54
N SER A 350 7.63 21.63 0.34
CA SER A 350 7.72 22.36 -0.92
C SER A 350 6.39 22.33 -1.66
N THR A 351 5.77 23.49 -1.86
CA THR A 351 4.49 23.57 -2.57
C THR A 351 4.31 24.90 -3.29
N ARG A 352 3.33 24.95 -4.18
CA ARG A 352 2.97 26.13 -4.94
C ARG A 352 2.02 26.99 -4.13
N SER A 353 2.38 28.25 -3.86
CA SER A 353 1.53 29.23 -3.18
C SER A 353 0.82 28.63 -1.93
N PRO A 354 1.53 28.15 -0.90
CA PRO A 354 0.99 27.32 0.19
C PRO A 354 -0.26 27.92 0.84
N ARG A 355 -0.22 29.21 1.19
CA ARG A 355 -1.34 29.92 1.83
C ARG A 355 -2.54 30.06 0.89
N LYS A 356 -2.32 30.43 -0.38
CA LYS A 356 -3.41 30.53 -1.37
C LYS A 356 -4.04 29.16 -1.68
N THR A 357 -3.25 28.09 -1.61
CA THR A 357 -3.70 26.74 -1.97
C THR A 357 -4.43 26.06 -0.82
N TYR A 358 -3.84 26.07 0.39
CA TYR A 358 -4.31 25.30 1.55
C TYR A 358 -4.95 26.15 2.66
N GLY A 359 -4.89 27.48 2.54
CA GLY A 359 -5.43 28.44 3.51
C GLY A 359 -4.44 28.78 4.63
N ASP A 360 -4.61 29.98 5.20
CA ASP A 360 -3.76 30.48 6.29
C ASP A 360 -3.84 29.60 7.54
N ALA A 361 -5.05 29.15 7.91
CA ALA A 361 -5.27 28.34 9.10
C ALA A 361 -4.40 27.08 9.15
N LEU A 362 -4.25 26.37 8.03
CA LEU A 362 -3.42 25.16 7.95
C LEU A 362 -1.92 25.50 8.06
N VAL A 363 -1.48 26.55 7.37
CA VAL A 363 -0.08 26.97 7.38
C VAL A 363 0.32 27.46 8.78
N ASP A 364 -0.55 28.22 9.43
CA ASP A 364 -0.34 28.74 10.78
C ASP A 364 -0.40 27.61 11.83
N GLU A 365 -1.22 26.58 11.62
CA GLU A 365 -1.21 25.37 12.46
C GLU A 365 0.13 24.63 12.37
N ILE A 366 0.69 24.46 11.17
CA ILE A 366 2.03 23.88 10.98
C ILE A 366 3.09 24.71 11.69
N LEU A 367 3.09 26.03 11.50
CA LEU A 367 4.10 26.92 12.08
C LEU A 367 3.98 27.04 13.60
N ARG A 368 2.77 26.94 14.16
CA ARG A 368 2.58 26.87 15.61
C ARG A 368 3.11 25.56 16.19
N ALA A 369 2.84 24.43 15.54
CA ALA A 369 3.35 23.13 15.98
C ALA A 369 4.86 22.99 15.78
N HIS A 370 5.39 23.52 14.68
CA HIS A 370 6.81 23.44 14.30
C HIS A 370 7.31 24.77 13.74
N PRO A 371 7.73 25.73 14.61
CA PRO A 371 8.19 27.06 14.19
C PRO A 371 9.42 27.04 13.28
N GLN A 372 10.18 25.96 13.32
CA GLN A 372 11.39 25.77 12.52
C GLN A 372 11.13 24.99 11.22
N ALA A 373 9.85 24.81 10.84
CA ALA A 373 9.48 24.20 9.56
C ALA A 373 9.96 25.03 8.37
N LEU A 374 10.60 24.38 7.41
CA LEU A 374 10.97 25.00 6.14
C LEU A 374 9.81 24.87 5.15
N ILE A 375 9.02 25.93 5.00
CA ILE A 375 7.98 26.02 3.97
C ILE A 375 8.58 26.73 2.75
N TRP A 376 8.58 26.03 1.62
CA TRP A 376 9.16 26.48 0.35
C TRP A 376 8.07 26.74 -0.68
N ASP A 377 7.86 28.01 -1.01
CA ASP A 377 6.97 28.42 -2.10
C ASP A 377 7.67 28.31 -3.45
N THR A 378 7.21 27.37 -4.29
CA THR A 378 7.79 27.14 -5.62
C THR A 378 7.41 28.19 -6.66
N ASP A 379 6.33 28.97 -6.45
CA ASP A 379 5.99 30.08 -7.35
C ASP A 379 6.96 31.25 -7.16
N GLU A 380 7.39 31.50 -5.92
CA GLU A 380 8.29 32.60 -5.60
C GLU A 380 9.76 32.25 -5.83
N ARG A 381 10.16 31.00 -5.51
CA ARG A 381 11.59 30.61 -5.43
C ARG A 381 12.00 29.54 -6.44
N GLY A 382 11.09 29.10 -7.30
CA GLY A 382 11.31 27.96 -8.18
C GLY A 382 11.35 26.61 -7.44
N LYS A 383 11.63 25.53 -8.16
CA LYS A 383 11.68 24.17 -7.56
C LYS A 383 13.01 23.94 -6.84
N PRO A 384 13.02 23.54 -5.56
CA PRO A 384 14.27 23.30 -4.84
C PRO A 384 14.87 21.93 -5.18
N ASP A 385 16.18 21.78 -4.98
CA ASP A 385 16.79 20.45 -4.89
C ASP A 385 16.51 19.83 -3.51
N LEU A 386 15.44 19.03 -3.45
CA LEU A 386 15.01 18.38 -2.21
C LEU A 386 15.99 17.31 -1.72
N VAL A 387 16.84 16.75 -2.58
CA VAL A 387 17.89 15.82 -2.16
C VAL A 387 18.95 16.60 -1.37
N GLN A 388 19.39 17.73 -1.91
CA GLN A 388 20.36 18.61 -1.27
C GLN A 388 19.84 19.13 0.07
N LEU A 389 18.60 19.64 0.10
CA LEU A 389 18.01 20.15 1.33
C LEU A 389 17.83 19.07 2.40
N ALA A 390 17.40 17.87 2.00
CA ALA A 390 17.24 16.76 2.94
C ALA A 390 18.59 16.31 3.51
N TYR A 391 19.61 16.18 2.65
CA TYR A 391 20.96 15.83 3.10
C TYR A 391 21.53 16.88 4.06
N GLY A 392 21.42 18.17 3.70
CA GLY A 392 21.86 19.27 4.56
C GLY A 392 21.16 19.27 5.91
N ALA A 393 19.85 19.00 5.96
CA ALA A 393 19.10 18.92 7.20
C ALA A 393 19.52 17.73 8.06
N VAL A 394 19.83 16.58 7.44
CA VAL A 394 20.36 15.42 8.16
C VAL A 394 21.67 15.76 8.86
N GLN A 395 22.60 16.43 8.18
CA GLN A 395 23.89 16.81 8.75
C GLN A 395 23.74 17.89 9.83
N ALA A 396 22.95 18.94 9.56
CA ALA A 396 22.81 20.08 10.45
C ALA A 396 22.10 19.75 11.77
N TYR A 397 21.16 18.80 11.74
CA TYR A 397 20.30 18.50 12.90
C TYR A 397 20.46 17.08 13.45
N GLY A 398 21.40 16.29 12.92
CA GLY A 398 21.61 14.90 13.37
C GLY A 398 20.37 14.03 13.20
N ILE A 399 19.69 14.15 12.04
CA ILE A 399 18.46 13.40 11.78
C ILE A 399 18.76 11.91 11.56
N GLU A 400 18.04 11.03 12.26
CA GLU A 400 18.27 9.59 12.16
C GLU A 400 17.56 8.95 10.95
N ALA A 401 16.40 9.48 10.54
CA ALA A 401 15.67 8.99 9.37
C ALA A 401 14.94 10.10 8.59
N VAL A 402 14.76 9.87 7.29
CA VAL A 402 13.99 10.77 6.40
C VAL A 402 12.75 10.06 5.88
N ILE A 403 11.57 10.69 6.01
CA ILE A 403 10.32 10.21 5.45
C ILE A 403 9.85 11.20 4.37
N CYS A 404 9.85 10.75 3.12
CA CYS A 404 9.48 11.56 1.96
C CYS A 404 8.06 11.22 1.48
N ILE A 405 7.17 12.22 1.46
CA ILE A 405 5.81 12.12 0.95
C ILE A 405 5.67 13.09 -0.24
N ALA A 406 5.92 12.57 -1.43
CA ALA A 406 5.85 13.31 -2.68
C ALA A 406 5.26 12.43 -3.80
N ASN A 407 5.25 12.93 -5.04
CA ASN A 407 4.97 12.07 -6.19
C ASN A 407 5.99 10.92 -6.30
N GLN A 408 5.64 9.86 -7.03
CA GLN A 408 6.43 8.63 -7.11
C GLN A 408 7.89 8.88 -7.55
N ASN A 409 8.09 9.64 -8.62
CA ASN A 409 9.42 9.90 -9.19
C ASN A 409 10.32 10.64 -8.21
N LEU A 410 9.79 11.69 -7.57
CA LEU A 410 10.55 12.47 -6.60
C LEU A 410 10.83 11.68 -5.32
N THR A 411 9.83 10.93 -4.82
CA THR A 411 9.99 10.06 -3.65
C THR A 411 11.10 9.04 -3.89
N GLN A 412 11.09 8.36 -5.05
CA GLN A 412 12.16 7.43 -5.43
C GLN A 412 13.51 8.14 -5.49
N ARG A 413 13.61 9.29 -6.17
CA ARG A 413 14.88 10.03 -6.27
C ARG A 413 15.45 10.39 -4.89
N VAL A 414 14.63 10.92 -3.98
CA VAL A 414 15.06 11.31 -2.62
C VAL A 414 15.48 10.09 -1.81
N VAL A 415 14.65 9.04 -1.77
CA VAL A 415 14.94 7.82 -1.01
C VAL A 415 16.22 7.15 -1.53
N GLN A 416 16.36 6.99 -2.83
CA GLN A 416 17.55 6.35 -3.43
C GLN A 416 18.83 7.13 -3.16
N ALA A 417 18.80 8.46 -3.32
CA ALA A 417 19.95 9.30 -3.09
C ALA A 417 20.42 9.26 -1.63
N LEU A 418 19.49 9.34 -0.67
CA LEU A 418 19.81 9.29 0.75
C LEU A 418 20.25 7.89 1.20
N GLU A 419 19.58 6.83 0.73
CA GLU A 419 19.95 5.46 1.07
C GLU A 419 21.32 5.07 0.51
N ALA A 420 21.70 5.59 -0.67
CA ALA A 420 23.03 5.42 -1.21
C ALA A 420 24.08 5.99 -0.25
N GLN A 421 23.83 7.16 0.34
CA GLN A 421 24.67 7.79 1.37
C GLN A 421 24.57 7.13 2.75
N GLY A 422 23.85 6.01 2.89
CA GLY A 422 23.71 5.28 4.14
C GLY A 422 22.65 5.84 5.09
N ILE A 423 21.97 6.93 4.72
CA ILE A 423 20.91 7.56 5.50
C ILE A 423 19.63 6.72 5.38
N PRO A 424 19.00 6.30 6.48
CA PRO A 424 17.69 5.65 6.44
C PRO A 424 16.64 6.58 5.82
N ALA A 425 16.08 6.19 4.67
CA ALA A 425 15.04 6.94 4.00
C ALA A 425 13.85 6.06 3.61
N TYR A 426 12.65 6.63 3.71
CA TYR A 426 11.38 5.96 3.47
C TYR A 426 10.46 6.88 2.68
N GLY A 427 9.46 6.30 2.03
CA GLY A 427 8.47 7.06 1.29
C GLY A 427 7.30 6.20 0.88
N ALA A 428 6.19 6.86 0.56
CA ALA A 428 4.99 6.21 0.11
C ALA A 428 5.26 5.39 -1.16
N ILE A 429 4.62 4.22 -1.25
CA ILE A 429 4.68 3.35 -2.42
C ILE A 429 3.32 3.34 -3.10
N TRP A 430 3.31 3.10 -4.40
CA TRP A 430 2.07 3.08 -5.19
C TRP A 430 1.07 1.98 -4.77
N ASP A 431 1.55 0.98 -4.03
CA ASP A 431 0.79 -0.18 -3.56
C ASP A 431 0.45 -0.14 -2.05
N SER A 432 0.75 0.97 -1.37
CA SER A 432 0.49 1.12 0.07
C SER A 432 -0.99 1.18 0.38
#